data_AF-A0A7V4L840-F1
#
_entry.id   AF-A0A7V4L840-F1
#
_cell.length_a   1.000
_cell.length_b   1.000
_cell.length_c   1.000
_cell.angle_alpha   90.00
_cell.angle_beta   90.00
_cell.angle_gamma   90.00
#
_symmetry.space_group_name_H-M   'P 1'
#
loop_
_entity.id
_entity.type
_entity.pdbx_description
1 polymer ?
#
loop_
_entity_poly.entity_id
_entity_poly.type
_entity_poly.pdbx_seq_one_letter_code
_entity_poly.pdbx_strand_id
1 'polypeptide(L)'
;MLEPDTVNCMDCFAAMTQIPDDGVDIVLTDPPYPNGMRLFPDSILDGYAALYYACKKARHYVVFFWGPSGVPLPPKGWYEVARHVWHKPDGKSINTYEVIVVWSQDWKRLTSRVWSIPILDYRTLKDWKPHPTQKPVKLMRYLLDLYTEEGDLVLDPFVGSG
;
A
#
# COMPACT_ATOMS: atom_id res chain seq x y z
N MET A 1 13.44 10.54 16.18
CA MET A 1 12.16 10.58 15.44
C MET A 1 12.52 10.30 14.00
N LEU A 2 11.67 9.59 13.24
CA LEU A 2 11.92 9.42 11.81
C LEU A 2 11.68 10.78 11.13
N GLU A 3 12.60 11.19 10.27
CA GLU A 3 12.48 12.44 9.53
C GLU A 3 11.64 12.25 8.26
N PRO A 4 10.74 13.19 7.92
CA PRO A 4 10.04 13.19 6.65
C PRO A 4 10.99 13.16 5.43
N ASP A 5 10.47 12.78 4.26
CA ASP A 5 11.22 12.74 3.00
C ASP A 5 12.48 11.86 3.02
N THR A 6 12.48 10.81 3.86
CA THR A 6 13.59 9.86 3.95
C THR A 6 13.14 8.41 3.73
N VAL A 7 14.05 7.59 3.20
CA VAL A 7 13.91 6.13 3.15
C VAL A 7 14.89 5.53 4.15
N ASN A 8 14.37 4.81 5.13
CA ASN A 8 15.15 4.18 6.18
C ASN A 8 15.17 2.66 5.96
N CYS A 9 16.37 2.08 5.84
CA CYS A 9 16.53 0.63 5.74
C CYS A 9 16.41 0.01 7.15
N MET A 10 15.20 -0.34 7.55
CA MET A 10 14.88 -0.82 8.89
C MET A 10 13.70 -1.77 8.89
N ASP A 11 13.58 -2.57 9.95
CA ASP A 11 12.37 -3.37 10.19
C ASP A 11 11.14 -2.45 10.36
N CYS A 12 10.02 -2.81 9.74
CA CYS A 12 8.84 -1.95 9.70
C CYS A 12 8.19 -1.74 11.07
N PHE A 13 8.25 -2.72 11.98
CA PHE A 13 7.73 -2.55 13.34
C PHE A 13 8.68 -1.68 14.18
N ALA A 14 9.99 -1.87 14.05
CA ALA A 14 10.98 -1.00 14.67
C ALA A 14 10.88 0.46 14.16
N ALA A 15 10.50 0.67 12.90
CA ALA A 15 10.22 2.00 12.35
C ALA A 15 8.95 2.59 12.98
N MET A 16 7.83 1.88 12.86
CA MET A 16 6.52 2.39 13.26
C MET A 16 6.41 2.60 14.78
N THR A 17 7.19 1.89 15.61
CA THR A 17 7.23 2.14 17.07
C THR A 17 7.80 3.52 17.43
N GLN A 18 8.58 4.14 16.53
CA GLN A 18 9.10 5.49 16.70
C GLN A 18 8.12 6.59 16.24
N ILE A 19 7.01 6.19 15.61
CA ILE A 19 5.96 7.08 15.15
C ILE A 19 4.86 7.09 16.24
N PRO A 20 4.45 8.26 16.74
CA PRO A 20 3.32 8.33 17.67
C PRO A 20 2.03 7.83 17.00
N ASP A 21 1.04 7.47 17.81
CA ASP A 21 -0.28 7.16 17.27
C ASP A 21 -0.86 8.41 16.61
N ASP A 22 -1.58 8.24 15.49
CA ASP A 22 -2.03 9.32 14.59
C ASP A 22 -0.91 10.28 14.11
N GLY A 23 0.33 9.77 14.09
CA GLY A 23 1.54 10.52 13.75
C GLY A 23 1.77 10.75 12.26
N VAL A 24 1.03 10.06 11.39
CA VAL A 24 1.04 10.28 9.93
C VAL A 24 -0.40 10.43 9.43
N ASP A 25 -0.61 11.20 8.38
CA ASP A 25 -1.96 11.43 7.86
C ASP A 25 -2.47 10.18 7.14
N ILE A 26 -1.58 9.53 6.39
CA ILE A 26 -1.91 8.40 5.51
C ILE A 26 -0.83 7.32 5.58
N VAL A 27 -1.27 6.06 5.54
CA VAL A 27 -0.41 4.94 5.17
C VAL A 27 -0.82 4.46 3.77
N LEU A 28 0.13 4.41 2.83
CA LEU A 28 -0.06 3.87 1.49
C LEU A 28 1.02 2.82 1.22
N THR A 29 0.65 1.55 1.04
CA THR A 29 1.66 0.47 1.07
C THR A 29 1.31 -0.80 0.30
N ASP A 30 2.32 -1.57 -0.10
CA ASP A 30 2.21 -2.89 -0.74
C ASP A 30 2.86 -3.96 0.15
N PRO A 31 2.15 -4.47 1.18
CA PRO A 31 2.75 -5.43 2.10
C PRO A 31 3.00 -6.78 1.42
N PRO A 32 3.85 -7.66 1.99
CA PRO A 32 3.89 -9.06 1.59
C PRO A 32 2.51 -9.71 1.77
N TYR A 33 1.98 -10.32 0.71
CA TYR A 33 0.71 -11.05 0.76
C TYR A 33 0.70 -12.32 -0.10
N PRO A 34 -0.17 -13.32 0.20
CA PRO A 34 -0.29 -14.52 -0.60
C PRO A 34 -0.75 -14.21 -2.03
N ASN A 35 0.18 -14.26 -2.99
CA ASN A 35 -0.06 -13.85 -4.38
C ASN A 35 0.24 -14.96 -5.41
N GLY A 36 0.55 -16.18 -4.94
CA GLY A 36 0.89 -17.33 -5.80
C GLY A 36 2.31 -17.33 -6.36
N MET A 37 3.06 -16.23 -6.24
CA MET A 37 4.45 -16.12 -6.72
C MET A 37 5.50 -16.59 -5.70
N ARG A 38 5.07 -16.97 -4.47
CA ARG A 38 5.94 -17.38 -3.34
C ARG A 38 7.01 -16.33 -3.00
N LEU A 39 6.70 -15.05 -3.21
CA LEU A 39 7.55 -13.95 -2.78
C LEU A 39 7.38 -13.74 -1.28
N PHE A 40 8.50 -13.57 -0.57
CA PHE A 40 8.55 -13.23 0.85
C PHE A 40 7.67 -14.13 1.76
N PRO A 41 7.75 -15.46 1.65
CA PRO A 41 6.84 -16.38 2.34
C PRO A 41 6.91 -16.23 3.87
N ASP A 42 8.08 -15.92 4.41
CA ASP A 42 8.31 -15.77 5.86
C ASP A 42 7.77 -14.45 6.41
N SER A 43 7.45 -13.47 5.55
CA SER A 43 7.00 -12.13 5.93
C SER A 43 5.50 -11.92 5.73
N ILE A 44 4.75 -12.95 5.32
CA ILE A 44 3.31 -12.83 5.09
C ILE A 44 2.58 -12.42 6.38
N LEU A 45 2.89 -13.08 7.51
CA LEU A 45 2.29 -12.76 8.80
C LEU A 45 2.62 -11.33 9.24
N ASP A 46 3.86 -10.90 9.01
CA ASP A 46 4.32 -9.55 9.32
C ASP A 46 3.59 -8.51 8.45
N GLY A 47 3.36 -8.81 7.17
CA GLY A 47 2.55 -7.98 6.28
C GLY A 47 1.13 -7.76 6.83
N TYR A 48 0.47 -8.83 7.29
CA TYR A 48 -0.82 -8.70 7.97
C TYR A 48 -0.72 -7.86 9.24
N ALA A 49 0.20 -8.18 10.16
CA ALA A 49 0.33 -7.47 11.43
C ALA A 49 0.67 -5.99 11.25
N ALA A 50 1.47 -5.65 10.24
CA ALA A 50 1.82 -4.28 9.89
C ALA A 50 0.61 -3.46 9.45
N LEU A 51 -0.38 -4.04 8.73
CA LEU A 51 -1.62 -3.34 8.39
C LEU A 51 -2.42 -2.95 9.65
N TYR A 52 -2.49 -3.82 10.65
CA TYR A 52 -3.16 -3.51 11.93
C TYR A 52 -2.38 -2.47 12.73
N TYR A 53 -1.04 -2.49 12.65
CA TYR A 53 -0.21 -1.50 13.31
C TYR A 53 -0.30 -0.13 12.61
N ALA A 54 -0.41 -0.11 11.27
CA ALA A 54 -0.66 1.08 10.46
C ALA A 54 -1.95 1.80 10.88
N CYS A 55 -3.00 1.06 11.24
CA CYS A 55 -4.23 1.64 11.79
C CYS A 55 -4.05 2.39 13.12
N LYS A 56 -2.92 2.22 13.82
CA LYS A 56 -2.59 3.04 14.99
C LYS A 56 -1.87 4.33 14.60
N LYS A 57 -1.21 4.34 13.45
CA LYS A 57 -0.32 5.43 13.02
C LYS A 57 -1.00 6.41 12.07
N ALA A 58 -1.88 5.91 11.21
CA ALA A 58 -2.61 6.71 10.24
C ALA A 58 -3.81 7.44 10.86
N ARG A 59 -3.88 8.75 10.65
CA ARG A 59 -5.01 9.58 11.07
C ARG A 59 -6.25 9.37 10.20
N HIS A 60 -6.08 9.26 8.88
CA HIS A 60 -7.20 9.28 7.94
C HIS A 60 -7.42 7.94 7.24
N TYR A 61 -6.40 7.45 6.54
CA TYR A 61 -6.53 6.27 5.69
C TYR A 61 -5.35 5.32 5.81
N VAL A 62 -5.66 4.02 5.77
CA VAL A 62 -4.70 2.96 5.43
C VAL A 62 -5.10 2.41 4.06
N VAL A 63 -4.30 2.70 3.05
CA VAL A 63 -4.48 2.30 1.66
C VAL A 63 -3.46 1.21 1.35
N PHE A 64 -3.90 0.03 0.92
CA PHE A 64 -2.97 -1.06 0.65
C PHE A 64 -3.35 -1.94 -0.53
N PHE A 65 -2.33 -2.46 -1.20
CA PHE A 65 -2.48 -3.42 -2.29
C PHE A 65 -2.69 -4.83 -1.75
N TRP A 66 -3.52 -5.61 -2.44
CA TRP A 66 -3.76 -7.02 -2.11
C TRP A 66 -4.18 -7.84 -3.33
N GLY A 67 -4.15 -9.17 -3.15
CA GLY A 67 -4.74 -10.12 -4.10
C GLY A 67 -6.27 -10.08 -4.14
N PRO A 68 -6.89 -10.72 -5.14
CA PRO A 68 -8.36 -10.72 -5.30
C PRO A 68 -9.11 -11.51 -4.21
N SER A 69 -8.40 -12.32 -3.42
CA SER A 69 -8.94 -13.19 -2.39
C SER A 69 -8.14 -13.06 -1.08
N GLY A 70 -8.75 -13.47 0.03
CA GLY A 70 -8.09 -13.45 1.35
C GLY A 70 -7.71 -12.06 1.84
N VAL A 71 -8.44 -11.02 1.39
CA VAL A 71 -8.28 -9.64 1.85
C VAL A 71 -8.57 -9.57 3.36
N PRO A 72 -7.67 -9.01 4.18
CA PRO A 72 -7.91 -8.87 5.61
C PRO A 72 -9.12 -7.96 5.89
N LEU A 73 -9.75 -8.14 7.05
CA LEU A 73 -10.80 -7.25 7.54
C LEU A 73 -10.18 -6.17 8.43
N PRO A 74 -10.72 -4.94 8.41
CA PRO A 74 -10.22 -3.87 9.27
C PRO A 74 -10.38 -4.23 10.77
N PRO A 75 -9.52 -3.72 11.66
CA PRO A 75 -9.73 -3.83 13.10
C PRO A 75 -10.99 -3.12 13.57
N LYS A 76 -11.43 -3.41 14.80
CA LYS A 76 -12.56 -2.72 15.44
C LYS A 76 -12.33 -1.20 15.44
N GLY A 77 -13.35 -0.45 15.00
CA GLY A 77 -13.29 1.02 14.88
C GLY A 77 -12.74 1.51 13.54
N TRP A 78 -12.31 0.61 12.67
CA TRP A 78 -11.95 0.89 11.29
C TRP A 78 -12.92 0.18 10.34
N TYR A 79 -13.11 0.76 9.16
CA TYR A 79 -14.08 0.32 8.16
C TYR A 79 -13.42 0.28 6.79
N GLU A 80 -13.75 -0.72 5.98
CA GLU A 80 -13.40 -0.71 4.56
C GLU A 80 -14.34 0.26 3.84
N VAL A 81 -13.81 1.45 3.52
CA VAL A 81 -14.57 2.54 2.91
C VAL A 81 -14.49 2.55 1.39
N ALA A 82 -13.45 1.95 0.81
CA ALA A 82 -13.35 1.73 -0.64
C ALA A 82 -12.53 0.48 -0.97
N ARG A 83 -12.79 -0.04 -2.17
CA ARG A 83 -12.00 -1.11 -2.79
C ARG A 83 -11.86 -0.83 -4.27
N HIS A 84 -10.69 -0.37 -4.69
CA HIS A 84 -10.38 -0.16 -6.09
C HIS A 84 -9.84 -1.43 -6.73
N VAL A 85 -9.79 -1.42 -8.05
CA VAL A 85 -9.22 -2.50 -8.86
C VAL A 85 -8.14 -1.91 -9.75
N TRP A 86 -6.94 -2.46 -9.66
CA TRP A 86 -5.90 -2.27 -10.67
C TRP A 86 -5.95 -3.43 -11.64
N HIS A 87 -6.50 -3.20 -12.82
CA HIS A 87 -6.47 -4.12 -13.95
C HIS A 87 -5.13 -4.02 -14.68
N LYS A 88 -4.48 -5.18 -14.90
CA LYS A 88 -3.17 -5.35 -15.53
C LYS A 88 -3.35 -5.92 -16.94
N PRO A 89 -3.47 -5.07 -17.98
CA PRO A 89 -3.87 -5.50 -19.33
C PRO A 89 -2.77 -6.24 -20.13
N ASP A 90 -1.53 -6.28 -19.63
CA ASP A 90 -0.37 -6.75 -20.38
C ASP A 90 -0.04 -8.25 -20.17
N GLY A 91 -0.79 -8.94 -19.29
CA GLY A 91 -0.60 -10.37 -19.03
C GLY A 91 0.74 -10.72 -18.37
N LYS A 92 1.45 -9.74 -17.80
CA LYS A 92 2.80 -9.95 -17.22
C LYS A 92 2.78 -10.48 -15.78
N SER A 93 1.61 -10.84 -15.25
CA SER A 93 1.40 -11.32 -13.87
C SER A 93 0.44 -12.51 -13.85
N ILE A 94 0.56 -13.39 -12.86
CA ILE A 94 -0.35 -14.53 -12.64
C ILE A 94 -1.80 -14.05 -12.51
N ASN A 95 -2.03 -13.02 -11.71
CA ASN A 95 -3.35 -12.39 -11.60
C ASN A 95 -3.46 -11.26 -12.64
N THR A 96 -4.60 -11.16 -13.32
CA THR A 96 -4.91 -10.08 -14.27
C THR A 96 -5.34 -8.78 -13.60
N TYR A 97 -5.58 -8.81 -12.29
CA TYR A 97 -5.84 -7.62 -11.49
C TYR A 97 -5.39 -7.81 -10.04
N GLU A 98 -5.22 -6.69 -9.36
CA GLU A 98 -5.07 -6.56 -7.90
C GLU A 98 -6.16 -5.65 -7.37
N VAL A 99 -6.47 -5.76 -6.08
CA VAL A 99 -7.34 -4.81 -5.40
C VAL A 99 -6.51 -3.84 -4.57
N ILE A 100 -7.01 -2.62 -4.43
CA ILE A 100 -6.45 -1.61 -3.53
C ILE A 100 -7.54 -1.30 -2.51
N VAL A 101 -7.27 -1.63 -1.27
CA VAL A 101 -8.24 -1.59 -0.17
C VAL A 101 -7.97 -0.34 0.65
N VAL A 102 -9.04 0.32 1.08
CA VAL A 102 -8.96 1.56 1.83
C VAL A 102 -9.72 1.38 3.13
N TRP A 103 -8.99 1.47 4.23
CA TRP A 103 -9.56 1.51 5.57
C TRP A 103 -9.57 2.94 6.11
N SER A 104 -10.62 3.29 6.86
CA SER A 104 -10.71 4.55 7.60
C SER A 104 -11.48 4.36 8.91
N GLN A 105 -11.26 5.27 9.87
CA GLN A 105 -12.10 5.39 11.07
C GLN A 105 -13.45 6.05 10.76
N ASP A 106 -13.52 6.89 9.71
CA ASP A 106 -14.79 7.36 9.18
C ASP A 106 -15.46 6.19 8.44
N TRP A 107 -16.70 5.88 8.80
CA TRP A 107 -17.46 4.79 8.19
C TRP A 107 -18.04 5.16 6.82
N LYS A 108 -17.94 6.43 6.41
CA LYS A 108 -18.48 6.92 5.14
C LYS A 108 -17.85 6.19 3.96
N ARG A 109 -18.70 5.50 3.19
CA ARG A 109 -18.29 4.80 1.98
C ARG A 109 -17.85 5.78 0.89
N LEU A 110 -16.71 5.50 0.29
CA LEU A 110 -16.14 6.25 -0.82
C LEU A 110 -16.36 5.52 -2.16
N THR A 111 -16.19 6.24 -3.26
CA THR A 111 -16.34 5.67 -4.60
C THR A 111 -15.13 4.80 -4.97
N SER A 112 -15.37 3.51 -5.16
CA SER A 112 -14.43 2.58 -5.78
C SER A 112 -14.15 2.93 -7.24
N ARG A 113 -12.93 2.66 -7.71
CA ARG A 113 -12.48 2.95 -9.08
C ARG A 113 -11.78 1.74 -9.69
N VAL A 114 -11.75 1.69 -11.01
CA VAL A 114 -11.01 0.69 -11.78
C VAL A 114 -10.00 1.41 -12.66
N TRP A 115 -8.73 1.06 -12.53
CA TRP A 115 -7.67 1.58 -13.38
C TRP A 115 -7.07 0.45 -14.21
N SER A 116 -7.07 0.61 -15.53
CA SER A 116 -6.39 -0.31 -16.44
C SER A 116 -5.02 0.25 -16.78
N ILE A 117 -3.99 -0.20 -16.07
CA ILE A 117 -2.62 0.31 -16.19
C ILE A 117 -1.69 -0.91 -16.35
N PRO A 118 -0.85 -0.98 -17.40
CA PRO A 118 0.09 -2.08 -17.55
C PRO A 118 1.08 -2.12 -16.37
N ILE A 119 1.62 -3.31 -16.08
CA ILE A 119 2.78 -3.42 -15.20
C ILE A 119 3.92 -2.64 -15.86
N LEU A 120 4.76 -2.02 -15.02
CA LEU A 120 5.93 -1.28 -15.46
C LEU A 120 6.73 -2.11 -16.48
N ASP A 121 6.95 -1.58 -17.68
CA ASP A 121 7.86 -2.21 -18.64
C ASP A 121 9.29 -1.82 -18.29
N TYR A 122 9.97 -2.70 -17.55
CA TYR A 122 11.35 -2.54 -17.10
C TYR A 122 12.35 -2.23 -18.23
N ARG A 123 11.98 -2.46 -19.50
CA ARG A 123 12.84 -2.23 -20.66
C ARG A 123 12.87 -0.77 -21.12
N THR A 124 11.95 0.08 -20.65
CA THR A 124 11.77 1.46 -21.18
C THR A 124 12.11 2.56 -20.18
N LEU A 125 12.54 2.23 -18.96
CA LEU A 125 12.79 3.21 -17.90
C LEU A 125 14.28 3.44 -17.66
N LYS A 126 14.70 4.71 -17.71
CA LYS A 126 16.08 5.15 -17.43
C LYS A 126 16.48 5.04 -15.95
N ASP A 127 15.52 5.15 -15.03
CA ASP A 127 15.77 5.25 -13.58
C ASP A 127 15.33 3.98 -12.81
N TRP A 128 15.44 2.82 -13.47
CA TRP A 128 15.00 1.55 -12.89
C TRP A 128 15.86 1.14 -11.68
N LYS A 129 15.19 0.85 -10.56
CA LYS A 129 15.76 0.13 -9.42
C LYS A 129 15.21 -1.31 -9.43
N PRO A 130 16.04 -2.35 -9.26
CA PRO A 130 15.58 -3.73 -9.32
C PRO A 130 14.71 -4.08 -8.10
N HIS A 131 13.39 -4.02 -8.25
CA HIS A 131 12.42 -4.58 -7.30
C HIS A 131 11.38 -5.45 -8.04
N PRO A 132 11.09 -6.68 -7.57
CA PRO A 132 10.25 -7.62 -8.31
C PRO A 132 8.77 -7.21 -8.42
N THR A 133 8.28 -6.36 -7.51
CA THR A 133 6.84 -5.99 -7.41
C THR A 133 6.59 -4.48 -7.50
N GLN A 134 7.46 -3.74 -8.22
CA GLN A 134 7.32 -2.28 -8.35
C GLN A 134 5.95 -1.87 -8.92
N LYS A 135 5.26 -0.94 -8.26
CA LYS A 135 3.97 -0.40 -8.72
C LYS A 135 4.15 0.74 -9.74
N PRO A 136 3.22 0.92 -10.69
CA PRO A 136 3.28 2.05 -11.62
C PRO A 136 3.16 3.41 -10.92
N VAL A 137 4.10 4.33 -11.20
CA VAL A 137 4.06 5.71 -10.66
C VAL A 137 2.72 6.39 -10.95
N LYS A 138 2.15 6.17 -12.14
CA LYS A 138 0.84 6.70 -12.51
C LYS A 138 -0.28 6.22 -11.59
N LEU A 139 -0.22 4.96 -11.15
CA LEU A 139 -1.21 4.40 -10.22
C LEU A 139 -1.03 4.99 -8.81
N MET A 140 0.22 5.07 -8.33
CA MET A 140 0.53 5.69 -7.04
C MET A 140 0.05 7.14 -6.99
N ARG A 141 0.28 7.92 -8.06
CA ARG A 141 -0.19 9.31 -8.16
C ARG A 141 -1.71 9.43 -8.08
N TYR A 142 -2.46 8.54 -8.74
CA TYR A 142 -3.92 8.54 -8.61
C TYR A 142 -4.40 8.23 -7.19
N LEU A 143 -3.68 7.41 -6.44
CA LEU A 143 -4.02 7.12 -5.05
C LEU A 143 -3.71 8.31 -4.14
N LEU A 144 -2.57 8.96 -4.33
CA LEU A 144 -2.22 10.18 -3.60
C LEU A 144 -3.26 11.28 -3.87
N ASP A 145 -3.59 11.57 -5.13
CA ASP A 145 -4.60 12.57 -5.51
C ASP A 145 -5.99 12.32 -4.88
N LEU A 146 -6.32 11.08 -4.49
CA LEU A 146 -7.60 10.72 -3.88
C LEU A 146 -7.59 10.78 -2.35
N TYR A 147 -6.43 10.55 -1.73
CA TYR A 147 -6.32 10.26 -0.31
C TYR A 147 -5.43 11.24 0.45
N THR A 148 -4.76 12.17 -0.24
CA THR A 148 -3.88 13.16 0.38
C THR A 148 -4.24 14.58 -0.04
N GLU A 149 -3.93 15.54 0.82
CA GLU A 149 -3.83 16.97 0.50
C GLU A 149 -2.36 17.43 0.53
N GLU A 150 -2.10 18.62 -0.01
CA GLU A 150 -0.75 19.22 0.06
C GLU A 150 -0.33 19.42 1.52
N GLY A 151 0.83 18.89 1.89
CA GLY A 151 1.35 18.94 3.25
C GLY A 151 1.04 17.69 4.10
N ASP A 152 0.24 16.75 3.60
CA ASP A 152 0.02 15.47 4.29
C ASP A 152 1.30 14.64 4.35
N LEU A 153 1.51 13.99 5.49
CA LEU A 153 2.60 13.04 5.69
C LEU A 153 2.15 11.61 5.35
N VAL A 154 2.82 11.01 4.37
CA VAL A 154 2.55 9.64 3.90
C VAL A 154 3.63 8.68 4.40
N LEU A 155 3.20 7.54 4.93
CA LEU A 155 4.07 6.44 5.34
C LEU A 155 3.88 5.22 4.44
N ASP A 156 4.99 4.67 3.95
CA ASP A 156 5.04 3.33 3.36
C ASP A 156 6.00 2.42 4.16
N PRO A 157 5.49 1.51 5.02
CA PRO A 157 6.33 0.56 5.76
C PRO A 157 7.00 -0.51 4.88
N PHE A 158 6.60 -0.63 3.61
CA PHE A 158 7.09 -1.64 2.65
C PHE A 158 7.54 -0.98 1.34
N VAL A 159 8.31 0.11 1.47
CA VAL A 159 8.66 1.04 0.38
C VAL A 159 9.31 0.43 -0.88
N GLY A 160 9.93 -0.75 -0.79
CA GLY A 160 10.45 -1.49 -1.94
C GLY A 160 11.40 -0.66 -2.82
N SER A 161 10.93 -0.25 -4.01
CA SER A 161 11.71 0.55 -4.96
C SER A 161 11.91 2.02 -4.55
N GLY A 162 11.21 2.51 -3.52
CA GLY A 162 10.86 3.93 -3.45
C GLY A 162 9.67 4.25 -4.33
#